data_AF-R7Z860-F1
#
_entry.id   AF-R7Z860-F1
#
_cell.length_a   1.000
_cell.length_b   1.000
_cell.length_c   1.000
_cell.angle_alpha   90.00
_cell.angle_beta   90.00
_cell.angle_gamma   90.00
#
_symmetry.space_group_name_H-M   'P 1'
#
loop_
_entity.id
_entity.type
_entity.pdbx_description
1 polymer ?
#
loop_
_entity_poly.entity_id
_entity_poly.type
_entity_poly.pdbx_seq_one_letter_code
_entity_poly.pdbx_strand_id
1 'polypeptide(L)'
;MKKPIKKTWMIASVLTLGMAVYTPLQAGATSAVTTNDVTIQIEQQIKGTIKYIEGDSITIKGNDGKNYYIGFHKFSDEQLEKMNFIEGQEITVEGSVVEDYSEFFTFEVYKKDLPKEITKEELTKLEALFNEMKKLDKEEKYDEVEKIYLEMEKITKPYVLANWQPESFEVYLEEFGFSENNIVIKEKDKEQLKVIYEEWVKLEKDGQEEKALEKLDAFYEIIQPYMDELYPPQTFEEYMTGMELDITKEDLAKLKTIYEEAQKADKDSNDELSEKLWNDFHEMISSYYVPLSFEEYMSDLEFKISEADSKQLKQLYEEALALEKKGEDEKAVEKWEAYYNILDPYFEANKEILISASKLTINGHDYLPQH
;
A
#
# COMPACT_ATOMS: atom_id res chain seq x y z
N MET A 1 -20.90 16.60 5.93
CA MET A 1 -19.67 17.39 6.12
C MET A 1 -18.53 16.40 6.13
N LYS A 2 -17.71 16.40 5.08
CA LYS A 2 -16.54 15.53 4.94
C LYS A 2 -15.52 15.94 6.02
N LYS A 3 -15.15 15.03 6.91
CA LYS A 3 -14.05 15.26 7.86
C LYS A 3 -12.73 15.21 7.08
N PRO A 4 -11.75 16.08 7.37
CA PRO A 4 -10.46 16.02 6.70
C PRO A 4 -9.72 14.78 7.19
N ILE A 5 -9.36 13.89 6.27
CA ILE A 5 -8.41 12.81 6.48
C ILE A 5 -7.05 13.50 6.70
N LYS A 6 -6.60 13.60 7.96
CA LYS A 6 -5.24 14.05 8.25
C LYS A 6 -4.32 12.89 7.88
N LYS A 7 -3.39 13.13 6.95
CA LYS A 7 -2.38 12.15 6.52
C LYS A 7 -1.52 11.75 7.72
N THR A 8 -1.70 10.52 8.22
CA THR A 8 -0.86 9.93 9.26
C THR A 8 0.47 9.53 8.63
N TRP A 9 1.54 10.25 8.96
CA TRP A 9 2.90 9.83 8.64
C TRP A 9 3.31 8.76 9.65
N MET A 10 3.36 7.50 9.22
CA MET A 10 4.03 6.44 9.99
C MET A 10 5.54 6.70 9.94
N ILE A 11 6.12 7.09 11.08
CA ILE A 11 7.57 7.06 11.26
C ILE A 11 7.96 5.58 11.34
N ALA A 12 8.68 5.10 10.33
CA ALA A 12 9.30 3.79 10.33
C ALA A 12 10.42 3.77 11.37
N SER A 13 10.13 3.27 12.57
CA SER A 13 11.16 2.82 13.49
C SER A 13 11.61 1.43 13.07
N VAL A 14 12.81 1.36 12.48
CA VAL A 14 13.54 0.11 12.23
C VAL A 14 13.82 -0.55 13.59
N LEU A 15 12.99 -1.52 13.97
CA LEU A 15 13.23 -2.41 15.10
C LEU A 15 13.48 -3.82 14.60
N THR A 16 14.77 -4.16 14.51
CA THR A 16 15.29 -5.50 14.29
C THR A 16 14.94 -6.39 15.50
N LEU A 17 13.75 -6.97 15.53
CA LEU A 17 13.36 -7.94 16.57
C LEU A 17 13.75 -9.37 16.14
N GLY A 18 14.59 -9.97 16.98
CA GLY A 18 15.26 -11.23 16.75
C GLY A 18 14.35 -12.45 16.71
N MET A 19 14.81 -13.43 15.94
CA MET A 19 14.26 -14.78 15.83
C MET A 19 14.09 -15.44 17.22
N ALA A 20 12.85 -15.65 17.64
CA ALA A 20 12.52 -16.61 18.68
C ALA A 20 11.77 -17.79 18.04
N VAL A 21 12.54 -18.84 17.71
CA VAL A 21 12.04 -20.13 17.22
C VAL A 21 11.21 -20.79 18.33
N TYR A 22 9.88 -20.80 18.18
CA TYR A 22 9.01 -21.63 19.00
C TYR A 22 8.89 -23.03 18.40
N THR A 23 9.55 -24.00 19.03
CA THR A 23 9.28 -25.42 18.82
C THR A 23 8.02 -25.83 19.60
N PRO A 24 7.00 -26.45 18.97
CA PRO A 24 5.88 -27.00 19.72
C PRO A 24 6.28 -28.32 20.41
N LEU A 25 6.15 -28.34 21.73
CA LEU A 25 6.28 -29.52 22.58
C LEU A 25 5.07 -30.45 22.34
N GLN A 26 5.32 -31.58 21.69
CA GLN A 26 4.41 -32.72 21.59
C GLN A 26 4.14 -33.33 22.98
N ALA A 27 2.86 -33.63 23.26
CA ALA A 27 2.48 -34.75 24.11
C ALA A 27 1.09 -35.29 23.73
N GLY A 28 1.04 -36.58 23.37
CA GLY A 28 -0.16 -37.42 23.51
C GLY A 28 -0.88 -37.83 22.22
N ALA A 29 -0.39 -38.89 21.58
CA ALA A 29 -0.99 -39.53 20.41
C ALA A 29 -2.34 -40.22 20.68
N THR A 30 -3.24 -40.26 19.68
CA THR A 30 -3.85 -41.52 19.23
C THR A 30 -4.43 -41.45 17.80
N SER A 31 -3.98 -42.42 17.00
CA SER A 31 -4.49 -42.97 15.73
C SER A 31 -4.68 -42.05 14.51
N ALA A 32 -3.75 -42.21 13.58
CA ALA A 32 -3.87 -41.85 12.17
C ALA A 32 -5.04 -42.57 11.49
N VAL A 33 -5.83 -41.80 10.75
CA VAL A 33 -6.60 -42.29 9.59
C VAL A 33 -6.10 -41.47 8.42
N THR A 34 -5.46 -42.14 7.47
CA THR A 34 -5.09 -41.57 6.18
C THR A 34 -6.36 -41.23 5.40
N THR A 35 -6.63 -39.95 5.23
CA THR A 35 -7.59 -39.45 4.24
C THR A 35 -6.85 -38.44 3.36
N ASN A 36 -6.90 -38.68 2.05
CA ASN A 36 -6.41 -37.80 1.00
C ASN A 36 -6.72 -36.33 1.35
N ASP A 37 -5.73 -35.45 1.20
CA ASP A 37 -5.86 -34.00 1.37
C ASP A 37 -6.88 -33.43 0.38
N VAL A 38 -8.15 -33.53 0.74
CA VAL A 38 -9.20 -32.63 0.30
C VAL A 38 -9.41 -31.73 1.50
N THR A 39 -8.76 -30.58 1.52
CA THR A 39 -9.10 -29.48 2.41
C THR A 39 -10.55 -29.11 2.08
N ILE A 40 -11.51 -29.66 2.84
CA ILE A 40 -12.91 -29.29 2.74
C ILE A 40 -12.97 -27.85 3.24
N GLN A 41 -12.90 -26.88 2.32
CA GLN A 41 -13.18 -25.50 2.66
C GLN A 41 -14.65 -25.43 3.10
N ILE A 42 -14.86 -25.23 4.40
CA ILE A 42 -16.19 -25.14 4.98
C ILE A 42 -16.83 -23.85 4.45
N GLU A 43 -17.86 -23.99 3.64
CA GLU A 43 -18.66 -22.87 3.16
C GLU A 43 -19.42 -22.26 4.36
N GLN A 44 -19.12 -21.01 4.67
CA GLN A 44 -19.77 -20.23 5.71
C GLN A 44 -20.88 -19.40 5.11
N GLN A 45 -22.02 -19.31 5.80
CA GLN A 45 -23.04 -18.32 5.53
C GLN A 45 -22.99 -17.24 6.60
N ILE A 46 -22.67 -16.02 6.19
CA ILE A 46 -22.50 -14.86 7.05
C ILE A 46 -23.60 -13.87 6.74
N LYS A 47 -24.32 -13.46 7.77
CA LYS A 47 -25.28 -12.37 7.68
C LYS A 47 -24.78 -11.20 8.51
N GLY A 48 -24.71 -10.01 7.94
CA GLY A 48 -24.15 -8.85 8.63
C GLY A 48 -24.36 -7.54 7.90
N THR A 49 -23.84 -6.47 8.51
CA THR A 49 -23.96 -5.10 8.00
C THR A 49 -22.65 -4.62 7.41
N ILE A 50 -22.69 -4.05 6.20
CA ILE A 50 -21.53 -3.46 5.53
C ILE A 50 -21.00 -2.28 6.36
N LYS A 51 -19.71 -2.29 6.67
CA LYS A 51 -19.00 -1.24 7.39
C LYS A 51 -18.25 -0.32 6.46
N TYR A 52 -17.53 -0.90 5.52
CA TYR A 52 -16.67 -0.20 4.59
C TYR A 52 -16.64 -0.94 3.25
N ILE A 53 -16.42 -0.19 2.18
CA ILE A 53 -16.39 -0.68 0.81
C ILE A 53 -15.08 -0.22 0.17
N GLU A 54 -14.29 -1.16 -0.36
CA GLU A 54 -13.00 -0.89 -0.95
C GLU A 54 -12.78 -1.74 -2.19
N GLY A 55 -12.93 -1.11 -3.37
CA GLY A 55 -12.77 -1.76 -4.66
C GLY A 55 -13.52 -3.09 -4.75
N ASP A 56 -12.76 -4.18 -4.87
CA ASP A 56 -13.26 -5.54 -5.02
C ASP A 56 -13.49 -6.26 -3.68
N SER A 57 -13.77 -5.50 -2.62
CA SER A 57 -13.98 -6.04 -1.28
C SER A 57 -14.88 -5.17 -0.40
N ILE A 58 -15.36 -5.78 0.68
CA ILE A 58 -16.07 -5.09 1.76
C ILE A 58 -15.67 -5.66 3.12
N THR A 59 -15.76 -4.82 4.14
CA THR A 59 -15.77 -5.29 5.53
C THR A 59 -17.21 -5.35 6.04
N ILE A 60 -17.58 -6.46 6.65
CA ILE A 60 -18.88 -6.70 7.24
C ILE A 60 -18.74 -6.94 8.75
N LYS A 61 -19.61 -6.30 9.53
CA LYS A 61 -19.87 -6.72 10.91
C LYS A 61 -20.95 -7.79 10.91
N GLY A 62 -20.58 -9.03 11.21
CA GLY A 62 -21.51 -10.14 11.30
C GLY A 62 -22.52 -9.95 12.43
N ASN A 63 -23.70 -10.52 12.28
CA ASN A 63 -24.72 -10.54 13.32
C ASN A 63 -24.30 -11.38 14.54
N ASP A 64 -23.26 -12.21 14.39
CA ASP A 64 -22.58 -12.92 15.46
C ASP A 64 -21.55 -12.06 16.22
N GLY A 65 -21.37 -10.80 15.81
CA GLY A 65 -20.46 -9.85 16.42
C GLY A 65 -19.01 -9.92 15.92
N LYS A 66 -18.69 -10.79 14.96
CA LYS A 66 -17.34 -10.86 14.37
C LYS A 66 -17.16 -9.90 13.20
N ASN A 67 -15.91 -9.61 12.86
CA ASN A 67 -15.54 -8.82 11.70
C ASN A 67 -15.16 -9.76 10.56
N TYR A 68 -15.58 -9.43 9.35
CA TYR A 68 -15.32 -10.22 8.17
C TYR A 68 -14.83 -9.33 7.05
N TYR A 69 -13.73 -9.71 6.42
CA TYR A 69 -13.33 -9.16 5.14
C TYR A 69 -13.86 -10.09 4.05
N ILE A 70 -14.59 -9.54 3.08
CA ILE A 70 -15.19 -10.30 1.99
C ILE A 70 -14.53 -9.89 0.69
N GLY A 71 -13.73 -10.78 0.11
CA GLY A 71 -13.12 -10.59 -1.20
C GLY A 71 -14.06 -11.03 -2.33
N PHE A 72 -14.20 -10.20 -3.35
CA PHE A 72 -15.08 -10.44 -4.50
C PHE A 72 -14.36 -10.79 -5.79
N HIS A 73 -13.11 -11.21 -5.73
CA HIS A 73 -12.27 -11.31 -6.93
C HIS A 73 -12.77 -12.37 -7.95
N LYS A 74 -13.75 -13.19 -7.58
CA LYS A 74 -14.46 -14.13 -8.47
C LYS A 74 -15.64 -13.50 -9.24
N PHE A 75 -16.14 -12.36 -8.81
CA PHE A 75 -17.19 -11.60 -9.50
C PHE A 75 -16.56 -10.73 -10.60
N SER A 76 -17.33 -10.38 -11.62
CA SER A 76 -16.88 -9.41 -12.64
C SER A 76 -17.22 -7.98 -12.24
N ASP A 77 -16.51 -7.01 -12.78
CA ASP A 77 -16.71 -5.58 -12.50
C ASP A 77 -18.15 -5.16 -12.78
N GLU A 78 -18.74 -5.63 -13.89
CA GLU A 78 -20.15 -5.39 -14.20
C GLU A 78 -21.11 -5.93 -13.12
N GLN A 79 -20.77 -7.04 -12.46
CA GLN A 79 -21.58 -7.56 -11.37
C GLN A 79 -21.44 -6.68 -10.12
N LEU A 80 -20.22 -6.28 -9.79
CA LEU A 80 -19.93 -5.42 -8.64
C LEU A 80 -20.62 -4.06 -8.77
N GLU A 81 -20.59 -3.45 -9.96
CA GLU A 81 -21.33 -2.22 -10.25
C GLU A 81 -22.84 -2.40 -10.05
N LYS A 82 -23.41 -3.53 -10.50
CA LYS A 82 -24.85 -3.84 -10.37
C LYS A 82 -25.27 -4.15 -8.94
N MET A 83 -24.35 -4.59 -8.09
CA MET A 83 -24.62 -4.86 -6.67
C MET A 83 -24.85 -3.57 -5.88
N ASN A 84 -24.23 -2.45 -6.30
CA ASN A 84 -24.41 -1.11 -5.73
C ASN A 84 -24.41 -1.11 -4.20
N PHE A 85 -23.30 -1.56 -3.61
CA PHE A 85 -23.13 -1.67 -2.16
C PHE A 85 -23.27 -0.32 -1.45
N ILE A 86 -23.91 -0.33 -0.28
CA ILE A 86 -24.11 0.86 0.54
C ILE A 86 -23.68 0.55 1.98
N GLU A 87 -22.85 1.41 2.58
CA GLU A 87 -22.51 1.31 4.00
C GLU A 87 -23.77 1.32 4.89
N GLY A 88 -23.79 0.44 5.89
CA GLY A 88 -24.95 0.24 6.76
C GLY A 88 -26.03 -0.69 6.19
N GLN A 89 -25.88 -1.18 4.96
CA GLN A 89 -26.80 -2.18 4.39
C GLN A 89 -26.55 -3.57 4.98
N GLU A 90 -27.63 -4.30 5.27
CA GLU A 90 -27.56 -5.72 5.65
C GLU A 90 -27.51 -6.61 4.41
N ILE A 91 -26.57 -7.56 4.38
CA ILE A 91 -26.41 -8.53 3.30
C ILE A 91 -26.16 -9.93 3.86
N THR A 92 -26.25 -10.94 3.01
CA THR A 92 -25.81 -12.31 3.31
C THR A 92 -24.74 -12.73 2.32
N VAL A 93 -23.66 -13.29 2.82
CA VAL A 93 -22.52 -13.81 2.06
C VAL A 93 -22.43 -15.30 2.29
N GLU A 94 -22.25 -16.07 1.23
CA GLU A 94 -21.77 -17.45 1.32
C GLU A 94 -20.37 -17.48 0.71
N GLY A 95 -19.45 -18.24 1.31
CA GLY A 95 -18.07 -18.29 0.86
C GLY A 95 -17.18 -19.16 1.73
N SER A 96 -15.93 -19.36 1.30
CA SER A 96 -14.94 -20.11 2.06
C SER A 96 -14.01 -19.20 2.84
N VAL A 97 -13.58 -19.64 4.02
CA VAL A 97 -12.54 -18.97 4.79
C VAL A 97 -11.19 -19.16 4.10
N VAL A 98 -10.41 -18.08 4.03
CA VAL A 98 -9.00 -18.11 3.61
C VAL A 98 -8.11 -17.68 4.77
N GLU A 99 -6.87 -18.14 4.79
CA GLU A 99 -5.96 -17.90 5.93
C GLU A 99 -5.26 -16.54 5.83
N ASP A 100 -5.01 -16.08 4.60
CA ASP A 100 -4.19 -14.92 4.30
C ASP A 100 -4.75 -14.12 3.12
N TYR A 101 -4.55 -12.80 3.15
CA TYR A 101 -5.02 -11.89 2.09
C TYR A 101 -4.47 -12.25 0.72
N SER A 102 -3.26 -12.81 0.65
CA SER A 102 -2.67 -13.21 -0.60
C SER A 102 -3.43 -14.37 -1.28
N GLU A 103 -4.25 -15.14 -0.55
CA GLU A 103 -5.07 -16.22 -1.13
C GLU A 103 -6.25 -15.71 -1.97
N PHE A 104 -6.61 -14.44 -1.84
CA PHE A 104 -7.55 -13.80 -2.75
C PHE A 104 -6.95 -13.61 -4.16
N PHE A 105 -5.63 -13.39 -4.24
CA PHE A 105 -4.90 -13.27 -5.49
C PHE A 105 -4.60 -14.66 -6.06
N THR A 106 -5.57 -15.20 -6.79
CA THR A 106 -5.48 -16.49 -7.49
C THR A 106 -5.09 -16.30 -8.96
N PHE A 107 -4.69 -17.38 -9.63
CA PHE A 107 -4.36 -17.31 -11.05
C PHE A 107 -5.54 -16.84 -11.91
N GLU A 108 -6.77 -17.22 -11.57
CA GLU A 108 -7.96 -16.75 -12.30
C GLU A 108 -8.20 -15.24 -12.13
N VAL A 109 -7.75 -14.64 -11.02
CA VAL A 109 -7.77 -13.19 -10.85
C VAL A 109 -6.71 -12.54 -11.73
N TYR A 110 -5.46 -12.99 -11.63
CA TYR A 110 -4.36 -12.54 -12.47
C TYR A 110 -4.67 -12.64 -13.97
N LYS A 111 -5.34 -13.71 -14.37
CA LYS A 111 -5.73 -13.99 -15.76
C LYS A 111 -6.74 -12.99 -16.35
N LYS A 112 -7.52 -12.29 -15.52
CA LYS A 112 -8.46 -11.26 -16.01
C LYS A 112 -7.74 -10.08 -16.66
N ASP A 113 -6.55 -9.76 -16.17
CA ASP A 113 -5.74 -8.63 -16.64
C ASP A 113 -4.80 -9.01 -17.79
N LEU A 114 -4.78 -10.30 -18.16
CA LEU A 114 -3.97 -10.78 -19.27
C LEU A 114 -4.57 -10.39 -20.63
N PRO A 115 -3.74 -10.03 -21.62
CA PRO A 115 -4.18 -9.91 -23.01
C PRO A 115 -4.95 -11.14 -23.49
N LYS A 116 -6.11 -10.91 -24.15
CA LYS A 116 -7.04 -11.97 -24.56
C LYS A 116 -6.46 -12.91 -25.62
N GLU A 117 -5.41 -12.47 -26.30
CA GLU A 117 -4.72 -13.17 -27.38
C GLU A 117 -3.71 -14.22 -26.88
N ILE A 118 -3.38 -14.24 -25.58
CA ILE A 118 -2.45 -15.22 -25.02
C ILE A 118 -2.96 -16.64 -25.29
N THR A 119 -2.06 -17.51 -25.76
CA THR A 119 -2.45 -18.87 -26.13
C THR A 119 -2.75 -19.73 -24.90
N LYS A 120 -3.52 -20.80 -25.07
CA LYS A 120 -3.78 -21.77 -23.99
C LYS A 120 -2.50 -22.41 -23.44
N GLU A 121 -1.50 -22.60 -24.29
CA GLU A 121 -0.21 -23.16 -23.88
C GLU A 121 0.55 -22.18 -22.96
N GLU A 122 0.59 -20.91 -23.33
CA GLU A 122 1.23 -19.87 -22.51
C GLU A 122 0.46 -19.61 -21.22
N LEU A 123 -0.89 -19.64 -21.25
CA LEU A 123 -1.69 -19.57 -20.03
C LEU A 123 -1.33 -20.70 -19.05
N THR A 124 -1.11 -21.92 -19.55
CA THR A 124 -0.67 -23.04 -18.70
C THR A 124 0.72 -22.81 -18.11
N LYS A 125 1.63 -22.18 -18.86
CA LYS A 125 2.97 -21.81 -18.37
C LYS A 125 2.88 -20.70 -17.32
N LEU A 126 2.07 -19.67 -17.58
CA LEU A 126 1.82 -18.57 -16.64
C LEU A 126 1.20 -19.07 -15.35
N GLU A 127 0.27 -20.03 -15.41
CA GLU A 127 -0.33 -20.64 -14.21
C GLU A 127 0.73 -21.38 -13.37
N ALA A 128 1.62 -22.12 -14.01
CA ALA A 128 2.71 -22.80 -13.31
C ALA A 128 3.67 -21.81 -12.64
N LEU A 129 4.11 -20.77 -13.39
CA LEU A 129 4.98 -19.71 -12.88
C LEU A 129 4.31 -18.94 -11.73
N PHE A 130 3.04 -18.57 -11.88
CA PHE A 130 2.27 -17.89 -10.85
C PHE A 130 2.19 -18.70 -9.54
N ASN A 131 1.90 -20.00 -9.64
CA ASN A 131 1.83 -20.86 -8.47
C ASN A 131 3.21 -21.07 -7.80
N GLU A 132 4.28 -21.13 -8.60
CA GLU A 132 5.65 -21.19 -8.09
C GLU A 132 6.05 -19.88 -7.38
N MET A 133 5.73 -18.74 -7.97
CA MET A 133 5.92 -17.41 -7.38
C MET A 133 5.20 -17.29 -6.04
N LYS A 134 3.91 -17.66 -5.99
CA LYS A 134 3.11 -17.68 -4.75
C LYS A 134 3.74 -18.54 -3.64
N LYS A 135 4.38 -19.65 -4.02
CA LYS A 135 5.07 -20.52 -3.06
C LYS A 135 6.35 -19.86 -2.55
N LEU A 136 7.16 -19.28 -3.43
CA LEU A 136 8.42 -18.62 -3.05
C LEU A 136 8.18 -17.38 -2.18
N ASP A 137 7.12 -16.63 -2.47
CA ASP A 137 6.69 -15.48 -1.68
C ASP A 137 6.36 -15.88 -0.23
N LYS A 138 5.60 -16.98 -0.05
CA LYS A 138 5.36 -17.58 1.29
C LYS A 138 6.64 -18.08 1.99
N GLU A 139 7.70 -18.34 1.23
CA GLU A 139 9.02 -18.72 1.76
C GLU A 139 9.97 -17.52 1.92
N GLU A 140 9.50 -16.28 1.68
CA GLU A 140 10.26 -15.01 1.73
C GLU A 140 11.50 -14.99 0.81
N LYS A 141 11.42 -15.70 -0.34
CA LYS A 141 12.49 -15.83 -1.34
C LYS A 141 12.37 -14.80 -2.45
N TYR A 142 12.58 -13.53 -2.10
CA TYR A 142 12.27 -12.40 -2.98
C TYR A 142 13.11 -12.33 -4.26
N ASP A 143 14.40 -12.68 -4.21
CA ASP A 143 15.28 -12.72 -5.39
C ASP A 143 14.82 -13.77 -6.43
N GLU A 144 14.25 -14.90 -5.97
CA GLU A 144 13.69 -15.91 -6.86
C GLU A 144 12.31 -15.50 -7.39
N VAL A 145 11.50 -14.83 -6.57
CA VAL A 145 10.22 -14.24 -7.00
C VAL A 145 10.45 -13.25 -8.15
N GLU A 146 11.44 -12.37 -8.06
CA GLU A 146 11.79 -11.41 -9.13
C GLU A 146 12.11 -12.13 -10.45
N LYS A 147 12.89 -13.22 -10.40
CA LYS A 147 13.21 -14.00 -11.61
C LYS A 147 11.96 -14.60 -12.25
N ILE A 148 11.00 -15.07 -11.46
CA ILE A 148 9.75 -15.59 -12.00
C ILE A 148 8.92 -14.47 -12.62
N TYR A 149 8.84 -13.30 -11.99
CA TYR A 149 8.18 -12.14 -12.58
C TYR A 149 8.75 -11.78 -13.96
N LEU A 150 10.09 -11.78 -14.11
CA LEU A 150 10.74 -11.54 -15.41
C LEU A 150 10.40 -12.63 -16.44
N GLU A 151 10.29 -13.90 -16.05
CA GLU A 151 9.87 -14.98 -16.96
C GLU A 151 8.38 -14.85 -17.36
N MET A 152 7.52 -14.44 -16.44
CA MET A 152 6.12 -14.14 -16.74
C MET A 152 6.00 -12.95 -17.69
N GLU A 153 6.77 -11.88 -17.46
CA GLU A 153 6.82 -10.70 -18.33
C GLU A 153 7.26 -11.07 -19.76
N LYS A 154 8.27 -11.93 -19.94
CA LYS A 154 8.68 -12.39 -21.28
C LYS A 154 7.54 -13.04 -22.07
N ILE A 155 6.58 -13.67 -21.38
CA ILE A 155 5.40 -14.27 -22.02
C ILE A 155 4.36 -13.19 -22.34
N THR A 156 4.08 -12.27 -21.42
CA THR A 156 2.98 -11.31 -21.56
C THR A 156 3.33 -10.08 -22.39
N LYS A 157 4.58 -9.59 -22.31
CA LYS A 157 5.06 -8.35 -22.92
C LYS A 157 4.81 -8.25 -24.42
N PRO A 158 5.05 -9.28 -25.25
CA PRO A 158 4.75 -9.20 -26.68
C PRO A 158 3.27 -8.91 -26.97
N TYR A 159 2.36 -9.47 -26.17
CA TYR A 159 0.93 -9.24 -26.31
C TYR A 159 0.51 -7.86 -25.82
N VAL A 160 1.09 -7.39 -24.72
CA VAL A 160 0.90 -6.03 -24.20
C VAL A 160 1.33 -5.01 -25.26
N LEU A 161 2.54 -5.14 -25.82
CA LEU A 161 3.07 -4.24 -26.85
C LEU A 161 2.27 -4.29 -28.15
N ALA A 162 1.76 -5.46 -28.55
CA ALA A 162 0.93 -5.59 -29.74
C ALA A 162 -0.42 -4.87 -29.58
N ASN A 163 -1.00 -4.90 -28.38
CA ASN A 163 -2.26 -4.23 -28.05
C ASN A 163 -2.07 -2.76 -27.65
N TRP A 164 -0.85 -2.34 -27.33
CA TRP A 164 -0.56 -0.98 -26.89
C TRP A 164 -0.82 0.05 -28.01
N GLN A 165 -1.79 0.91 -27.72
CA GLN A 165 -2.08 2.12 -28.49
C GLN A 165 -1.50 3.30 -27.70
N PRO A 166 -0.27 3.76 -28.03
CA PRO A 166 0.29 4.94 -27.41
C PRO A 166 -0.61 6.13 -27.70
N GLU A 167 -0.77 6.99 -26.70
CA GLU A 167 -1.48 8.23 -26.86
C GLU A 167 -0.76 9.16 -27.86
N SER A 168 -1.39 10.26 -28.26
CA SER A 168 -0.65 11.26 -29.03
C SER A 168 0.33 11.99 -28.13
N PHE A 169 1.43 12.50 -28.69
CA PHE A 169 2.39 13.32 -27.96
C PHE A 169 1.71 14.46 -27.18
N GLU A 170 0.70 15.09 -27.77
CA GLU A 170 -0.02 16.18 -27.12
C GLU A 170 -0.79 15.75 -25.87
N VAL A 171 -1.37 14.53 -25.85
CA VAL A 171 -2.05 13.98 -24.67
C VAL A 171 -1.04 13.56 -23.62
N TYR A 172 0.01 12.83 -24.03
CA TYR A 172 1.11 12.45 -23.14
C TYR A 172 1.75 13.66 -22.44
N LEU A 173 1.91 14.77 -23.16
CA LEU A 173 2.45 16.01 -22.59
C LEU A 173 1.45 16.72 -21.67
N GLU A 174 0.15 16.56 -21.90
CA GLU A 174 -0.91 17.14 -21.06
C GLU A 174 -0.98 16.46 -19.70
N GLU A 175 -0.67 15.16 -19.60
CA GLU A 175 -0.63 14.42 -18.33
C GLU A 175 0.36 15.01 -17.31
N PHE A 176 1.37 15.75 -17.78
CA PHE A 176 2.28 16.48 -16.89
C PHE A 176 1.63 17.70 -16.22
N GLY A 177 0.48 18.20 -16.69
CA GLY A 177 -0.26 19.28 -16.02
C GLY A 177 0.33 20.68 -16.18
N PHE A 178 1.24 20.90 -17.13
CA PHE A 178 1.85 22.22 -17.37
C PHE A 178 0.82 23.30 -17.74
N SER A 179 -0.16 22.95 -18.57
CA SER A 179 -1.22 23.85 -19.04
C SER A 179 -2.10 24.34 -17.89
N GLU A 180 -2.43 23.45 -16.94
CA GLU A 180 -3.23 23.77 -15.75
C GLU A 180 -2.54 24.81 -14.86
N ASN A 181 -1.20 24.85 -14.90
CA ASN A 181 -0.36 25.73 -14.09
C ASN A 181 0.24 26.91 -14.88
N ASN A 182 -0.26 27.15 -16.11
CA ASN A 182 0.21 28.21 -17.02
C ASN A 182 1.70 28.13 -17.41
N ILE A 183 2.31 26.94 -17.36
CA ILE A 183 3.68 26.72 -17.78
C ILE A 183 3.71 26.45 -19.29
N VAL A 184 4.48 27.27 -20.01
CA VAL A 184 4.55 27.21 -21.47
C VAL A 184 5.90 26.62 -21.89
N ILE A 185 5.85 25.39 -22.41
CA ILE A 185 7.02 24.75 -23.02
C ILE A 185 7.42 25.52 -24.28
N LYS A 186 8.71 25.85 -24.39
CA LYS A 186 9.24 26.56 -25.57
C LYS A 186 9.01 25.70 -26.81
N GLU A 187 8.61 26.34 -27.91
CA GLU A 187 8.25 25.63 -29.15
C GLU A 187 9.36 24.71 -29.66
N LYS A 188 10.62 25.15 -29.60
CA LYS A 188 11.78 24.34 -29.98
C LYS A 188 11.91 23.07 -29.12
N ASP A 189 11.70 23.18 -27.81
CA ASP A 189 11.80 22.04 -26.90
C ASP A 189 10.62 21.10 -27.12
N LYS A 190 9.41 21.64 -27.36
CA LYS A 190 8.22 20.87 -27.74
C LYS A 190 8.43 20.06 -29.03
N GLU A 191 9.04 20.66 -30.05
CA GLU A 191 9.41 19.97 -31.30
C GLU A 191 10.39 18.82 -31.03
N GLN A 192 11.38 19.02 -30.16
CA GLN A 192 12.36 17.99 -29.81
C GLN A 192 11.74 16.86 -28.98
N LEU A 193 10.96 17.19 -27.96
CA LEU A 193 10.24 16.22 -27.12
C LEU A 193 9.32 15.34 -27.97
N LYS A 194 8.64 15.92 -28.97
CA LYS A 194 7.80 15.15 -29.90
C LYS A 194 8.59 14.11 -30.69
N VAL A 195 9.74 14.50 -31.24
CA VAL A 195 10.59 13.57 -31.99
C VAL A 195 11.11 12.45 -31.08
N ILE A 196 11.53 12.78 -29.86
CA ILE A 196 12.01 11.79 -28.89
C ILE A 196 10.89 10.83 -28.50
N TYR A 197 9.69 11.35 -28.23
CA TYR A 197 8.52 10.54 -27.90
C TYR A 197 8.17 9.55 -29.02
N GLU A 198 8.09 10.02 -30.27
CA GLU A 198 7.79 9.17 -31.43
C GLU A 198 8.86 8.09 -31.64
N GLU A 199 10.14 8.41 -31.38
CA GLU A 199 11.25 7.45 -31.45
C GLU A 199 11.21 6.43 -30.30
N TRP A 200 10.94 6.87 -29.08
CA TRP A 200 10.76 6.02 -27.90
C TRP A 200 9.66 4.99 -28.13
N VAL A 201 8.46 5.45 -28.52
CA VAL A 201 7.31 4.58 -28.84
C VAL A 201 7.66 3.52 -29.88
N LYS A 202 8.42 3.91 -30.91
CA LYS A 202 8.86 2.96 -31.95
C LYS A 202 9.83 1.91 -31.39
N LEU A 203 10.81 2.32 -30.58
CA LEU A 203 11.79 1.43 -29.99
C LEU A 203 11.15 0.43 -29.03
N GLU A 204 10.20 0.88 -28.21
CA GLU A 204 9.38 0.00 -27.34
C GLU A 204 8.63 -1.05 -28.15
N LYS A 205 7.94 -0.64 -29.22
CA LYS A 205 7.22 -1.58 -30.11
C LYS A 205 8.14 -2.56 -30.83
N ASP A 206 9.37 -2.14 -31.12
CA ASP A 206 10.40 -2.99 -31.72
C ASP A 206 11.13 -3.87 -30.68
N GLY A 207 10.80 -3.76 -29.38
CA GLY A 207 11.43 -4.51 -28.29
C GLY A 207 12.88 -4.08 -27.99
N GLN A 208 13.24 -2.85 -28.33
CA GLN A 208 14.60 -2.30 -28.13
C GLN A 208 14.69 -1.51 -26.82
N GLU A 209 14.48 -2.19 -25.70
CA GLU A 209 14.29 -1.61 -24.36
C GLU A 209 15.42 -0.68 -23.92
N GLU A 210 16.69 -1.10 -24.02
CA GLU A 210 17.84 -0.26 -23.60
C GLU A 210 17.87 1.07 -24.35
N LYS A 211 17.57 1.07 -25.66
CA LYS A 211 17.53 2.29 -26.48
C LYS A 211 16.29 3.12 -26.21
N ALA A 212 15.16 2.46 -25.91
CA ALA A 212 13.95 3.15 -25.52
C ALA A 212 14.18 3.92 -24.22
N LEU A 213 14.84 3.31 -23.24
CA LEU A 213 15.24 3.96 -21.98
C LEU A 213 16.13 5.18 -22.23
N GLU A 214 17.16 5.06 -23.08
CA GLU A 214 18.01 6.20 -23.45
C GLU A 214 17.20 7.39 -24.03
N LYS A 215 16.13 7.10 -24.78
CA LYS A 215 15.23 8.16 -25.30
C LYS A 215 14.37 8.76 -24.21
N LEU A 216 13.88 7.95 -23.29
CA LEU A 216 13.10 8.44 -22.15
C LEU A 216 13.96 9.33 -21.24
N ASP A 217 15.22 8.96 -20.98
CA ASP A 217 16.16 9.79 -20.24
C ASP A 217 16.39 11.14 -20.94
N ALA A 218 16.64 11.13 -22.25
CA ALA A 218 16.78 12.36 -23.04
C ALA A 218 15.50 13.21 -23.06
N PHE A 219 14.32 12.58 -23.01
CA PHE A 219 13.05 13.29 -22.86
C PHE A 219 13.00 14.03 -21.52
N TYR A 220 13.34 13.34 -20.43
CA TYR A 220 13.34 13.92 -19.08
C TYR A 220 14.38 15.02 -18.91
N GLU A 221 15.57 14.90 -19.50
CA GLU A 221 16.58 15.97 -19.48
C GLU A 221 16.05 17.30 -20.07
N ILE A 222 15.23 17.22 -21.13
CA ILE A 222 14.65 18.42 -21.76
C ILE A 222 13.46 18.95 -20.95
N ILE A 223 12.64 18.06 -20.38
CA ILE A 223 11.41 18.46 -19.68
C ILE A 223 11.66 18.92 -18.24
N GLN A 224 12.77 18.49 -17.62
CA GLN A 224 13.06 18.73 -16.20
C GLN A 224 12.95 20.21 -15.79
N PRO A 225 13.46 21.20 -16.55
CA PRO A 225 13.33 22.60 -16.15
C PRO A 225 11.88 23.09 -16.04
N TYR A 226 10.96 22.51 -16.82
CA TYR A 226 9.52 22.80 -16.75
C TYR A 226 8.87 22.08 -15.56
N MET A 227 9.35 20.87 -15.23
CA MET A 227 8.94 20.15 -14.01
C MET A 227 9.37 20.90 -12.76
N ASP A 228 10.57 21.49 -12.75
CA ASP A 228 11.06 22.31 -11.64
C ASP A 228 10.24 23.61 -11.48
N GLU A 229 9.71 24.16 -12.57
CA GLU A 229 8.79 25.31 -12.52
C GLU A 229 7.38 24.90 -12.06
N LEU A 230 6.94 23.70 -12.43
CA LEU A 230 5.63 23.14 -12.07
C LEU A 230 5.56 22.73 -10.61
N TYR A 231 6.64 22.14 -10.12
CA TYR A 231 6.81 21.69 -8.74
C TYR A 231 8.00 22.42 -8.13
N PRO A 232 7.90 23.75 -7.94
CA PRO A 232 8.98 24.50 -7.35
C PRO A 232 9.25 23.96 -5.94
N PRO A 233 10.53 23.92 -5.51
CA PRO A 233 10.86 23.57 -4.14
C PRO A 233 10.03 24.42 -3.18
N GLN A 234 9.37 23.77 -2.22
CA GLN A 234 8.57 24.46 -1.23
C GLN A 234 9.46 25.43 -0.45
N THR A 235 8.95 26.60 -0.11
CA THR A 235 9.64 27.45 0.87
C THR A 235 9.63 26.77 2.25
N PHE A 236 10.56 27.16 3.13
CA PHE A 236 10.55 26.69 4.50
C PHE A 236 9.20 26.97 5.18
N GLU A 237 8.63 28.15 4.98
CA GLU A 237 7.33 28.50 5.55
C GLU A 237 6.18 27.62 5.04
N GLU A 238 6.17 27.26 3.76
CA GLU A 238 5.18 26.34 3.19
C GLU A 238 5.37 24.92 3.74
N TYR A 239 6.62 24.45 3.80
CA TYR A 239 6.93 23.14 4.35
C TYR A 239 6.50 23.01 5.81
N MET A 240 6.72 24.05 6.62
CA MET A 240 6.33 24.06 8.04
C MET A 240 4.82 24.29 8.24
N THR A 241 4.05 24.60 7.19
CA THR A 241 2.62 24.86 7.31
C THR A 241 1.86 23.61 7.73
N GLY A 242 1.13 23.70 8.84
CA GLY A 242 0.34 22.59 9.39
C GLY A 242 1.10 21.68 10.34
N MET A 243 2.40 21.93 10.57
CA MET A 243 3.15 21.26 11.63
C MET A 243 2.84 21.91 12.98
N GLU A 244 2.28 21.13 13.90
CA GLU A 244 2.05 21.56 15.29
C GLU A 244 3.31 21.25 16.12
N LEU A 245 4.24 22.22 16.15
CA LEU A 245 5.54 22.08 16.84
C LEU A 245 5.66 23.09 17.98
N ASP A 246 6.16 22.64 19.13
CA ASP A 246 6.53 23.52 20.26
C ASP A 246 7.99 23.98 20.14
N ILE A 247 8.30 24.71 19.05
CA ILE A 247 9.65 25.12 18.68
C ILE A 247 9.98 26.55 19.10
N THR A 248 11.21 26.76 19.59
CA THR A 248 11.69 28.10 19.91
C THR A 248 11.96 28.92 18.65
N LYS A 249 11.90 30.26 18.75
CA LYS A 249 12.25 31.13 17.61
C LYS A 249 13.71 30.96 17.15
N GLU A 250 14.60 30.64 18.09
CA GLU A 250 16.02 30.42 17.78
C GLU A 250 16.20 29.15 16.96
N ASP A 251 15.55 28.07 17.40
CA ASP A 251 15.67 26.76 16.76
C ASP A 251 14.92 26.71 15.43
N LEU A 252 13.80 27.43 15.31
CA LEU A 252 13.11 27.62 14.04
C LEU A 252 14.02 28.31 13.00
N ALA A 253 14.80 29.32 13.42
CA ALA A 253 15.75 29.99 12.53
C ALA A 253 16.88 29.07 12.09
N LYS A 254 17.38 28.20 12.98
CA LYS A 254 18.39 27.18 12.64
C LYS A 254 17.82 26.16 11.66
N LEU A 255 16.62 25.62 11.91
CA LEU A 255 15.94 24.71 10.99
C LEU A 255 15.76 25.33 9.60
N LYS A 256 15.35 26.61 9.55
CA LYS A 256 15.24 27.33 8.28
C LYS A 256 16.56 27.37 7.52
N THR A 257 17.67 27.69 8.20
CA THR A 257 18.99 27.69 7.56
C THR A 257 19.36 26.30 7.03
N ILE A 258 19.18 25.25 7.83
CA ILE A 258 19.49 23.87 7.41
C ILE A 258 18.65 23.49 6.19
N TYR A 259 17.35 23.80 6.20
CA TYR A 259 16.42 23.54 5.10
C TYR A 259 16.85 24.23 3.80
N GLU A 260 17.17 25.53 3.88
CA GLU A 260 17.60 26.30 2.71
C GLU A 260 18.96 25.84 2.18
N GLU A 261 19.87 25.43 3.06
CA GLU A 261 21.16 24.83 2.67
C GLU A 261 20.99 23.44 2.04
N ALA A 262 20.06 22.62 2.56
CA ALA A 262 19.76 21.29 2.03
C ALA A 262 19.19 21.39 0.60
N GLN A 263 18.17 22.24 0.39
CA GLN A 263 17.63 22.50 -0.94
C GLN A 263 18.69 23.01 -1.93
N LYS A 264 19.63 23.82 -1.45
CA LYS A 264 20.73 24.28 -2.28
C LYS A 264 21.67 23.13 -2.65
N ALA A 265 21.99 22.25 -1.70
CA ALA A 265 22.82 21.07 -1.96
C ALA A 265 22.16 20.12 -2.99
N ASP A 266 20.83 19.92 -2.90
CA ASP A 266 20.05 19.16 -3.89
C ASP A 266 20.17 19.78 -5.28
N LYS A 267 19.96 21.10 -5.38
CA LYS A 267 20.06 21.84 -6.65
C LYS A 267 21.46 21.80 -7.26
N ASP A 268 22.49 21.80 -6.43
CA ASP A 268 23.89 21.70 -6.84
C ASP A 268 24.32 20.24 -7.10
N SER A 269 23.39 19.27 -7.00
CA SER A 269 23.64 17.82 -7.13
C SER A 269 24.75 17.31 -6.21
N ASN A 270 24.78 17.82 -4.98
CA ASN A 270 25.72 17.42 -3.94
C ASN A 270 25.04 16.49 -2.93
N ASP A 271 24.81 15.25 -3.38
CA ASP A 271 23.99 14.25 -2.66
C ASP A 271 24.49 13.99 -1.23
N GLU A 272 25.81 13.87 -1.02
CA GLU A 272 26.39 13.61 0.31
C GLU A 272 26.09 14.76 1.30
N LEU A 273 26.20 16.01 0.84
CA LEU A 273 25.89 17.16 1.68
C LEU A 273 24.39 17.29 1.91
N SER A 274 23.58 17.04 0.88
CA SER A 274 22.13 17.08 0.97
C SER A 274 21.61 16.07 1.99
N GLU A 275 22.02 14.80 1.86
CA GLU A 275 21.64 13.73 2.78
C GLU A 275 21.98 14.10 4.23
N LYS A 276 23.18 14.63 4.46
CA LYS A 276 23.59 15.09 5.78
C LYS A 276 22.68 16.20 6.31
N LEU A 277 22.40 17.23 5.51
CA LEU A 277 21.60 18.38 5.96
C LEU A 277 20.13 17.99 6.19
N TRP A 278 19.56 17.12 5.36
CA TRP A 278 18.22 16.58 5.59
C TRP A 278 18.15 15.73 6.84
N ASN A 279 19.17 14.90 7.11
CA ASN A 279 19.26 14.15 8.36
C ASN A 279 19.34 15.09 9.58
N ASP A 280 20.21 16.12 9.53
CA ASP A 280 20.31 17.12 10.60
C ASP A 280 18.97 17.87 10.80
N PHE A 281 18.27 18.19 9.70
CA PHE A 281 16.96 18.83 9.72
C PHE A 281 15.91 17.94 10.40
N HIS A 282 15.84 16.66 10.02
CA HIS A 282 14.88 15.69 10.54
C HIS A 282 15.15 15.34 12.01
N GLU A 283 16.41 15.16 12.38
CA GLU A 283 16.79 14.94 13.78
C GLU A 283 16.37 16.15 14.63
N MET A 284 16.68 17.37 14.19
CA MET A 284 16.34 18.57 14.93
C MET A 284 14.82 18.77 15.04
N ILE A 285 14.07 18.65 13.95
CA ILE A 285 12.62 18.85 13.97
C ILE A 285 11.89 17.75 14.75
N SER A 286 12.43 16.53 14.79
CA SER A 286 11.85 15.39 15.52
C SER A 286 11.61 15.72 17.01
N SER A 287 12.53 16.47 17.62
CA SER A 287 12.48 16.84 19.04
C SER A 287 11.35 17.81 19.40
N TYR A 288 10.74 18.46 18.40
CA TYR A 288 9.68 19.45 18.59
C TYR A 288 8.28 18.95 18.28
N TYR A 289 8.14 17.70 17.81
CA TYR A 289 6.81 17.13 17.58
C TYR A 289 6.04 17.07 18.89
N VAL A 290 4.84 17.63 18.86
CA VAL A 290 3.88 17.43 19.93
C VAL A 290 3.22 16.06 19.68
N PRO A 291 3.43 15.07 20.57
CA PRO A 291 2.75 13.79 20.42
C PRO A 291 1.24 13.99 20.55
N LEU A 292 0.47 13.17 19.85
CA LEU A 292 -0.99 13.19 19.93
C LEU A 292 -1.45 13.03 21.39
N SER A 293 -2.63 13.55 21.72
CA SER A 293 -3.26 13.14 22.98
C SER A 293 -3.55 11.64 22.96
N PHE A 294 -3.60 11.01 24.14
CA PHE A 294 -3.98 9.59 24.23
C PHE A 294 -5.34 9.33 23.56
N GLU A 295 -6.29 10.24 23.75
CA GLU A 295 -7.62 10.14 23.15
C GLU A 295 -7.57 10.19 21.61
N GLU A 296 -6.72 11.03 21.02
CA GLU A 296 -6.52 11.07 19.56
C GLU A 296 -5.79 9.83 19.06
N TYR A 297 -4.72 9.41 19.74
CA TYR A 297 -3.96 8.21 19.42
C TYR A 297 -4.85 6.95 19.42
N MET A 298 -5.81 6.90 20.33
CA MET A 298 -6.76 5.78 20.43
C MET A 298 -7.98 5.92 19.53
N SER A 299 -8.20 7.08 18.90
CA SER A 299 -9.42 7.34 18.13
C SER A 299 -9.51 6.53 16.83
N ASP A 300 -8.36 6.05 16.34
CA ASP A 300 -8.26 5.21 15.14
C ASP A 300 -8.59 3.73 15.41
N LEU A 301 -8.71 3.31 16.67
CA LEU A 301 -9.10 1.95 17.00
C LEU A 301 -10.61 1.74 16.80
N GLU A 302 -10.97 0.81 15.92
CA GLU A 302 -12.37 0.52 15.58
C GLU A 302 -13.10 -0.36 16.60
N PHE A 303 -12.45 -0.73 17.70
CA PHE A 303 -13.00 -1.58 18.75
C PHE A 303 -12.97 -0.91 20.12
N LYS A 304 -13.87 -1.36 20.98
CA LYS A 304 -13.98 -0.85 22.36
C LYS A 304 -12.99 -1.56 23.27
N ILE A 305 -12.28 -0.77 24.06
CA ILE A 305 -11.40 -1.25 25.12
C ILE A 305 -12.09 -1.05 26.46
N SER A 306 -11.81 -1.94 27.43
CA SER A 306 -12.36 -1.81 28.77
C SER A 306 -11.88 -0.51 29.44
N GLU A 307 -12.70 0.06 30.33
CA GLU A 307 -12.32 1.30 31.05
C GLU A 307 -11.04 1.08 31.90
N ALA A 308 -10.88 -0.12 32.46
CA ALA A 308 -9.72 -0.49 33.25
C ALA A 308 -8.44 -0.52 32.42
N ASP A 309 -8.49 -1.15 31.23
CA ASP A 309 -7.33 -1.24 30.35
C ASP A 309 -7.04 0.10 29.67
N SER A 310 -8.07 0.85 29.27
CA SER A 310 -7.91 2.21 28.73
C SER A 310 -7.16 3.13 29.69
N LYS A 311 -7.42 3.03 31.00
CA LYS A 311 -6.67 3.78 32.01
C LYS A 311 -5.20 3.35 32.11
N GLN A 312 -4.91 2.06 32.00
CA GLN A 312 -3.54 1.53 32.03
C GLN A 312 -2.76 1.93 30.77
N LEU A 313 -3.40 1.80 29.60
CA LEU A 313 -2.86 2.22 28.31
C LEU A 313 -2.53 3.71 28.33
N LYS A 314 -3.43 4.57 28.84
CA LYS A 314 -3.16 6.01 28.97
C LYS A 314 -1.91 6.30 29.78
N GLN A 315 -1.76 5.62 30.91
CA GLN A 315 -0.58 5.77 31.76
C GLN A 315 0.70 5.32 31.04
N LEU A 316 0.68 4.16 30.39
CA LEU A 316 1.83 3.63 29.64
C LEU A 316 2.22 4.54 28.47
N TYR A 317 1.24 5.04 27.73
CA TYR A 317 1.42 6.01 26.64
C TYR A 317 2.10 7.29 27.14
N GLU A 318 1.53 7.93 28.18
CA GLU A 318 2.10 9.17 28.74
C GLU A 318 3.50 8.95 29.34
N GLU A 319 3.75 7.78 29.96
CA GLU A 319 5.08 7.40 30.47
C GLU A 319 6.10 7.20 29.34
N ALA A 320 5.72 6.50 28.26
CA ALA A 320 6.58 6.25 27.12
C ALA A 320 7.03 7.57 26.47
N LEU A 321 6.07 8.45 26.15
CA LEU A 321 6.35 9.77 25.58
C LEU A 321 7.24 10.64 26.49
N ALA A 322 7.05 10.55 27.81
CA ALA A 322 7.87 11.29 28.76
C ALA A 322 9.31 10.75 28.85
N LEU A 323 9.54 9.46 28.57
CA LEU A 323 10.86 8.83 28.50
C LEU A 323 11.56 9.16 27.18
N GLU A 324 10.85 9.12 26.06
CA GLU A 324 11.35 9.54 24.74
C GLU A 324 11.80 10.99 24.77
N LYS A 325 11.01 11.88 25.38
CA LYS A 325 11.39 13.30 25.56
C LYS A 325 12.68 13.49 26.38
N LYS A 326 13.07 12.50 27.19
CA LYS A 326 14.32 12.50 27.96
C LYS A 326 15.46 11.76 27.26
N GLY A 327 15.22 11.18 26.09
CA GLY A 327 16.18 10.30 25.40
C GLY A 327 16.43 8.98 26.12
N GLU A 328 15.46 8.50 26.92
CA GLU A 328 15.54 7.21 27.61
C GLU A 328 14.89 6.09 26.78
N ASP A 329 15.31 5.95 25.51
CA ASP A 329 14.61 5.18 24.47
C ASP A 329 14.40 3.70 24.83
N GLU A 330 15.42 3.03 25.38
CA GLU A 330 15.29 1.63 25.82
C GLU A 330 14.16 1.44 26.83
N LYS A 331 13.98 2.39 27.75
CA LYS A 331 12.90 2.33 28.74
C LYS A 331 11.55 2.71 28.14
N ALA A 332 11.53 3.61 27.16
CA ALA A 332 10.31 3.92 26.42
C ALA A 332 9.81 2.69 25.65
N VAL A 333 10.72 1.93 25.01
CA VAL A 333 10.39 0.67 24.33
C VAL A 333 9.73 -0.32 25.28
N GLU A 334 10.25 -0.51 26.49
CA GLU A 334 9.60 -1.39 27.49
C GLU A 334 8.15 -0.95 27.80
N LYS A 335 7.86 0.36 27.80
CA LYS A 335 6.50 0.88 28.01
C LYS A 335 5.60 0.64 26.81
N TRP A 336 6.12 0.82 25.59
CA TRP A 336 5.38 0.51 24.37
C TRP A 336 5.09 -0.98 24.24
N GLU A 337 6.04 -1.86 24.57
CA GLU A 337 5.80 -3.30 24.60
C GLU A 337 4.70 -3.65 25.60
N ALA A 338 4.74 -3.11 26.81
CA ALA A 338 3.67 -3.30 27.80
C ALA A 338 2.31 -2.75 27.30
N TYR A 339 2.33 -1.64 26.57
CA TYR A 339 1.15 -1.05 25.96
C TYR A 339 0.52 -1.98 24.92
N TYR A 340 1.32 -2.48 23.98
CA TYR A 340 0.83 -3.41 22.94
C TYR A 340 0.39 -4.76 23.51
N ASN A 341 1.09 -5.30 24.51
CA ASN A 341 0.67 -6.53 25.20
C ASN A 341 -0.75 -6.44 25.79
N ILE A 342 -1.19 -5.24 26.21
CA ILE A 342 -2.58 -5.02 26.68
C ILE A 342 -3.56 -4.97 25.49
N LEU A 343 -3.14 -4.44 24.34
CA LEU A 343 -3.97 -4.33 23.14
C LEU A 343 -4.08 -5.63 22.33
N ASP A 344 -3.06 -6.49 22.36
CA ASP A 344 -2.99 -7.70 21.53
C ASP A 344 -4.25 -8.57 21.61
N PRO A 345 -4.83 -8.85 22.79
CA PRO A 345 -6.07 -9.62 22.87
C PRO A 345 -7.27 -8.93 22.19
N TYR A 346 -7.30 -7.59 22.19
CA TYR A 346 -8.34 -6.83 21.50
C TYR A 346 -8.14 -6.87 19.99
N PHE A 347 -6.91 -6.75 19.49
CA PHE A 347 -6.60 -6.93 18.07
C PHE A 347 -6.97 -8.34 17.61
N GLU A 348 -6.55 -9.37 18.34
CA GLU A 348 -6.86 -10.76 17.98
C GLU A 348 -8.37 -11.04 18.02
N ALA A 349 -9.09 -10.53 19.01
CA ALA A 349 -10.55 -10.68 19.10
C ALA A 349 -11.32 -9.94 18.00
N ASN A 350 -10.73 -8.89 17.42
CA ASN A 350 -11.34 -8.10 16.36
C ASN A 350 -10.71 -8.35 14.98
N LYS A 351 -9.76 -9.28 14.89
CA LYS A 351 -9.15 -9.71 13.63
C LYS A 351 -10.25 -10.18 12.68
N GLU A 352 -10.19 -9.70 11.46
CA GLU A 352 -11.16 -10.05 10.44
C GLU A 352 -11.01 -11.52 10.04
N ILE A 353 -12.14 -12.18 9.83
CA ILE A 353 -12.18 -13.48 9.17
C ILE A 353 -12.29 -13.21 7.67
N LEU A 354 -11.30 -13.70 6.92
CA LEU A 354 -11.20 -13.49 5.48
C LEU A 354 -12.09 -14.50 4.75
N ILE A 355 -12.97 -14.03 3.87
CA ILE A 355 -13.96 -14.85 3.16
C ILE A 355 -13.86 -14.61 1.65
N SER A 356 -13.58 -15.67 0.90
CA SER A 356 -13.73 -15.70 -0.56
C SER A 356 -15.19 -15.97 -0.90
N ALA A 357 -15.92 -14.94 -1.31
CA ALA A 357 -17.35 -15.06 -1.58
C ALA A 357 -17.65 -15.98 -2.77
N SER A 358 -18.52 -16.97 -2.55
CA SER A 358 -19.13 -17.83 -3.58
C SER A 358 -20.53 -17.36 -3.97
N LYS A 359 -21.20 -16.60 -3.11
CA LYS A 359 -22.52 -16.01 -3.37
C LYS A 359 -22.77 -14.80 -2.48
N LEU A 360 -23.47 -13.82 -3.03
CA LEU A 360 -23.96 -12.65 -2.30
C LEU A 360 -25.46 -12.53 -2.43
N THR A 361 -26.14 -12.22 -1.33
CA THR A 361 -27.58 -11.92 -1.30
C THR A 361 -27.77 -10.50 -0.82
N ILE A 362 -28.29 -9.65 -1.70
CA ILE A 362 -28.45 -8.21 -1.47
C ILE A 362 -29.90 -7.85 -1.81
N ASN A 363 -30.63 -7.27 -0.84
CA ASN A 363 -32.05 -6.92 -1.01
C ASN A 363 -32.95 -8.07 -1.53
N GLY A 364 -32.60 -9.33 -1.19
CA GLY A 364 -33.32 -10.52 -1.64
C GLY A 364 -32.97 -11.00 -3.06
N HIS A 365 -31.96 -10.40 -3.70
CA HIS A 365 -31.41 -10.85 -4.97
C HIS A 365 -30.10 -11.61 -4.76
N ASP A 366 -30.02 -12.79 -5.36
CA ASP A 366 -28.84 -13.65 -5.33
C ASP A 366 -27.91 -13.32 -6.50
N TYR A 367 -26.63 -13.11 -6.18
CA TYR A 367 -25.55 -12.90 -7.12
C TYR A 367 -24.53 -14.02 -6.98
N LEU A 368 -24.20 -14.66 -8.10
CA LEU A 368 -23.21 -15.73 -8.19
C LEU A 368 -22.05 -15.27 -9.09
N PRO A 369 -20.80 -15.65 -8.81
CA PRO A 369 -19.66 -15.40 -9.69
C PRO A 369 -19.95 -15.80 -11.14
N GLN A 370 -19.57 -14.94 -12.09
CA GLN A 370 -19.57 -15.25 -13.52
C GLN A 370 -18.13 -15.48 -13.97
N HIS A 371 -17.88 -16.63 -14.59
CA HIS A 371 -16.58 -17.02 -15.15
C HIS A 371 -16.44 -16.59 -16.60
#